data_AF-A0A376P3P7-F1
#
_entry.id   AF-A0A376P3P7-F1
#
_cell.length_a   1.000
_cell.length_b   1.000
_cell.length_c   1.000
_cell.angle_alpha   90.00
_cell.angle_beta   90.00
_cell.angle_gamma   90.00
#
_symmetry.space_group_name_H-M   'P 1'
#
loop_
_entity.id
_entity.type
_entity.pdbx_description
1 polymer ?
#
loop_
_entity_poly.entity_id
_entity_poly.type
_entity_poly.pdbx_seq_one_letter_code
_entity_poly.pdbx_strand_id
1 'polypeptide(L)' 'MAFLLRLVVAVLVMSGVLLGMLHIMPEWSLGTMPWRLLRLMAVVLAGIAAYFAALAVLGFKVKEFARRTV' A
#
# COMPACT_ATOMS: atom_id res chain seq x y z
N MET A 1 20.06 8.58 11.22
CA MET A 1 19.85 7.25 10.57
C MET A 1 18.41 6.74 10.62
N ALA A 2 17.58 7.10 11.61
CA ALA A 2 16.20 6.58 11.75
C ALA A 2 15.26 6.86 10.54
N PHE A 3 15.43 8.00 9.87
CA PHE A 3 14.63 8.36 8.69
C PHE A 3 14.83 7.42 7.50
N LEU A 4 16.08 7.12 7.15
CA LEU A 4 16.41 6.21 6.04
C LEU A 4 15.86 4.80 6.28
N LEU A 5 15.92 4.32 7.52
CA LEU A 5 15.42 3.01 7.90
C LEU A 5 13.89 2.94 7.76
N ARG A 6 13.16 3.97 8.21
CA ARG A 6 11.72 4.13 7.96
C ARG A 6 11.40 4.17 6.46
N LEU A 7 12.19 4.90 5.67
CA LEU A 7 11.99 5.00 4.23
C LEU A 7 12.16 3.64 3.54
N VAL A 8 13.21 2.89 3.88
CA VAL A 8 13.43 1.53 3.34
C VAL A 8 12.25 0.62 3.66
N VAL A 9 11.75 0.67 4.91
CA VAL A 9 10.59 -0.13 5.33
C VAL A 9 9.33 0.26 4.56
N ALA A 10 9.06 1.55 4.36
CA ALA A 10 7.92 2.02 3.57
C ALA A 10 8.00 1.56 2.11
N VAL A 11 9.20 1.63 1.51
CA VAL A 11 9.43 1.16 0.14
C VAL A 11 9.23 -0.36 0.05
N LEU A 12 9.73 -1.14 1.01
CA LEU A 12 9.54 -2.59 1.04
C LEU A 12 8.05 -2.98 1.12
N VAL A 13 7.25 -2.26 1.92
CA VAL A 13 5.80 -2.49 1.99
C VAL A 13 5.13 -2.21 0.64
N MET A 14 5.44 -1.09 0.00
CA MET A 14 4.90 -0.76 -1.33
C MET A 14 5.32 -1.77 -2.40
N SER A 15 6.60 -2.14 -2.44
CA SER A 15 7.12 -3.15 -3.37
C SER A 15 6.47 -4.51 -3.15
N GLY A 16 6.30 -4.94 -1.89
CA GLY A 16 5.64 -6.19 -1.55
C GLY A 16 4.19 -6.25 -2.05
N VAL A 17 3.44 -5.16 -1.90
CA VAL A 17 2.06 -5.08 -2.39
C VAL A 17 2.02 -5.13 -3.92
N LEU A 18 2.88 -4.39 -4.61
CA LEU A 18 2.92 -4.41 -6.08
C LEU A 18 3.31 -5.79 -6.63
N LEU A 19 4.26 -6.48 -6.00
CA LEU A 19 4.64 -7.85 -6.37
C LEU A 19 3.52 -8.85 -6.10
N GLY A 20 2.84 -8.75 -4.95
CA GLY A 20 1.68 -9.57 -4.63
C GLY A 20 0.54 -9.35 -5.62
N MET A 21 0.27 -8.09 -5.98
CA MET A 21 -0.70 -7.73 -7.01
C MET A 21 -0.34 -8.32 -8.37
N LEU A 22 0.93 -8.29 -8.76
CA LEU A 22 1.39 -8.85 -10.03
C LEU A 22 1.21 -10.37 -10.11
N HIS A 23 1.33 -11.09 -8.99
CA HIS A 23 1.07 -12.54 -8.93
C HIS A 23 -0.43 -12.89 -8.97
N ILE A 24 -1.27 -12.02 -8.40
CA ILE A 24 -2.72 -12.25 -8.35
C ILE A 24 -3.42 -11.75 -9.61
N MET A 25 -2.86 -10.75 -10.30
CA MET A 25 -3.49 -10.10 -11.43
C MET A 25 -3.32 -10.93 -12.72
N PRO A 26 -4.41 -11.52 -13.26
CA PRO A 26 -4.39 -12.14 -14.58
C PRO A 26 -4.18 -11.08 -15.68
N GLU A 27 -3.71 -11.54 -16.83
CA GLU A 27 -3.38 -10.71 -18.00
C GLU A 27 -4.42 -9.64 -18.34
N TRP A 28 -3.95 -8.41 -18.59
CA TRP A 28 -4.76 -7.21 -18.82
C TRP A 28 -5.51 -7.21 -20.17
N SER A 29 -5.08 -8.06 -21.08
CA SER A 29 -5.70 -8.36 -22.37
C SER A 29 -7.06 -9.07 -22.20
N LEU A 30 -7.25 -9.84 -21.12
CA LEU A 30 -8.46 -10.64 -20.92
C LEU A 30 -9.58 -9.85 -20.23
N GLY A 31 -10.67 -9.62 -20.96
CA GLY A 31 -11.95 -9.17 -20.44
C GLY A 31 -12.54 -7.96 -21.17
N THR A 32 -13.86 -7.81 -21.03
CA THR A 32 -14.60 -6.63 -21.51
C THR A 32 -14.26 -5.39 -20.66
N MET A 33 -14.50 -4.18 -21.18
CA MET A 33 -14.18 -2.90 -20.50
C MET A 33 -14.57 -2.82 -19.00
N PRO A 34 -15.73 -3.34 -18.55
CA PRO A 34 -16.09 -3.33 -17.12
C PRO A 34 -15.14 -4.14 -16.23
N TRP A 35 -14.59 -5.24 -16.75
CA TRP A 35 -13.69 -6.11 -16.00
C TRP A 35 -12.35 -5.44 -15.68
N ARG A 36 -11.87 -4.61 -16.60
CA ARG A 36 -10.68 -3.77 -16.40
C ARG A 36 -10.88 -2.73 -15.30
N LEU A 37 -12.04 -2.08 -15.28
CA LEU A 37 -12.41 -1.13 -14.23
C LEU A 37 -12.48 -1.80 -12.85
N LEU A 38 -13.04 -3.01 -12.78
CA LEU A 38 -13.16 -3.78 -11.53
C LEU A 38 -11.78 -4.18 -10.98
N ARG A 39 -10.87 -4.60 -11.86
CA ARG A 39 -9.47 -4.85 -11.49
C ARG A 39 -8.75 -3.58 -11.02
N LEU A 40 -8.97 -2.42 -11.67
CA LEU A 40 -8.45 -1.14 -11.20
C LEU A 40 -8.97 -0.79 -9.80
N MET A 41 -10.25 -1.00 -9.53
CA MET A 41 -10.81 -0.81 -8.18
C MET A 41 -10.14 -1.73 -7.15
N ALA A 42 -9.89 -2.99 -7.51
CA ALA A 42 -9.15 -3.91 -6.63
C ALA A 42 -7.71 -3.44 -6.37
N VAL A 43 -7.02 -2.90 -7.39
CA VAL A 43 -5.68 -2.28 -7.24
C VAL A 43 -5.72 -1.11 -6.26
N VAL A 44 -6.71 -0.23 -6.39
CA VAL A 44 -6.87 0.91 -5.49
C VAL A 44 -7.11 0.44 -4.05
N LEU A 45 -7.97 -0.56 -3.84
CA LEU A 45 -8.22 -1.14 -2.51
C LEU A 45 -6.96 -1.79 -1.93
N ALA A 46 -6.17 -2.49 -2.74
CA ALA A 46 -4.88 -3.04 -2.30
C ALA A 46 -3.90 -1.92 -1.91
N GLY A 47 -3.87 -0.81 -2.64
CA GLY A 47 -3.10 0.39 -2.29
C GLY A 47 -3.55 1.02 -0.96
N ILE A 48 -4.86 1.06 -0.70
CA ILE A 48 -5.40 1.53 0.59
C ILE A 48 -4.95 0.59 1.72
N ALA A 49 -5.06 -0.72 1.54
CA ALA A 49 -4.59 -1.69 2.53
C ALA A 49 -3.07 -1.57 2.79
N ALA A 50 -2.29 -1.36 1.73
CA ALA A 50 -0.85 -1.13 1.81
C ALA A 50 -0.50 0.12 2.61
N TYR A 51 -1.24 1.21 2.42
CA TYR A 51 -1.07 2.44 3.17
C TYR A 51 -1.30 2.22 4.66
N PHE A 52 -2.38 1.54 5.05
CA PHE A 52 -2.65 1.20 6.44
C PHE A 52 -1.60 0.25 7.03
N ALA A 53 -1.13 -0.73 6.25
CA ALA A 53 -0.04 -1.62 6.64
C ALA A 53 1.27 -0.84 6.87
N ALA A 54 1.62 0.07 5.96
CA ALA A 54 2.78 0.95 6.11
C ALA A 54 2.64 1.84 7.36
N LEU A 55 1.45 2.39 7.62
CA LEU A 55 1.17 3.16 8.83
C LEU A 55 1.41 2.34 10.12
N ALA A 56 0.92 1.09 10.13
CA ALA A 56 1.09 0.17 11.25
C ALA A 56 2.56 -0.21 11.46
N VAL A 57 3.28 -0.51 10.37
CA VAL A 57 4.70 -0.92 10.41
C VAL A 57 5.62 0.24 10.79
N LEU A 58 5.40 1.46 10.25
CA LEU A 58 6.18 2.64 10.64
C LEU A 58 5.85 3.14 12.05
N GLY A 59 4.87 2.56 12.73
CA GLY A 59 4.53 2.90 14.10
C GLY A 59 3.83 4.24 14.24
N PHE A 60 3.11 4.71 13.21
CA PHE A 60 2.12 5.76 13.39
C PHE A 60 0.93 5.16 14.16
N LYS A 61 1.11 5.02 15.48
CA LYS A 61 -0.02 5.06 16.39
C LYS A 61 -0.67 6.42 16.14
N VAL A 62 -1.95 6.43 15.80
CA VAL A 62 -2.82 7.63 15.76
C VAL A 62 -2.61 8.52 17.03
N LYS A 63 -2.11 7.93 18.11
CA LYS A 63 -1.66 8.59 19.36
C LYS A 63 -0.54 9.63 19.23
N GLU A 64 0.28 9.64 18.17
CA GLU A 64 1.35 10.65 18.00
C GLU A 64 0.81 11.99 17.50
N PHE A 65 -0.31 12.02 16.77
CA PHE A 65 -1.04 13.25 16.44
C PHE A 65 -1.64 13.94 17.69
N ALA A 66 -1.83 13.21 18.79
CA ALA A 66 -2.38 13.74 20.03
C ALA A 66 -1.33 14.35 20.98
N ARG A 67 -0.02 14.13 20.75
CA ARG A 67 1.01 14.71 21.60
C ARG A 67 1.42 16.07 21.05
N ARG A 68 0.76 17.10 21.58
CA ARG A 68 1.06 18.54 21.46
C ARG A 68 2.55 18.82 21.22
N THR A 69 2.81 19.64 20.22
CA THR A 69 3.95 20.56 20.22
C THR A 69 3.90 21.38 21.51
N VAL A 70 4.85 21.15 22.41
CA VAL A 70 5.21 22.09 23.48
C VAL A 70 6.21 23.07 22.88
#